data_AF-A0A158ACH2-F1
#
_entry.id   AF-A0A158ACH2-F1
#
_cell.length_a   1.000
_cell.length_b   1.000
_cell.length_c   1.000
_cell.angle_alpha   90.00
_cell.angle_beta   90.00
_cell.angle_gamma   90.00
#
_symmetry.space_group_name_H-M   'P 1'
#
loop_
_entity.id
_entity.type
_entity.pdbx_description
1 polymer ?
#
loop_
_entity_poly.entity_id
_entity_poly.type
_entity_poly.pdbx_seq_one_letter_code
_entity_poly.pdbx_strand_id
1 'polypeptide(L)'
;MAKTAVQEADEHTGAGAQRADPTPLPENYEAALAELESLVARMEEGALSLEESLAAYRRGAALVGFCQQQLEKVEQQVRVLDGETLKPLPAEVQRATQGAGATNDNGDDDL
;
A
#
# COMPACT_ATOMS: atom_id res chain seq x y z
N MET A 1 -43.56 -12.11 -47.03
CA MET A 1 -43.50 -13.41 -46.32
C MET A 1 -42.33 -14.21 -46.89
N ALA A 2 -41.22 -14.31 -46.16
CA ALA A 2 -40.09 -15.15 -46.50
C ALA A 2 -39.68 -15.94 -45.25
N LYS A 3 -40.05 -17.21 -45.32
CA LYS A 3 -39.60 -18.43 -44.64
C LYS A 3 -38.43 -18.32 -43.63
N THR A 4 -38.73 -18.75 -42.41
CA THR A 4 -37.97 -19.64 -41.52
C THR A 4 -36.54 -20.01 -41.93
N ALA A 5 -35.59 -19.67 -41.06
CA ALA A 5 -34.46 -20.52 -40.71
C ALA A 5 -34.12 -20.27 -39.23
N VAL A 6 -34.43 -21.26 -38.41
CA VAL A 6 -33.81 -21.48 -37.10
C VAL A 6 -32.36 -21.82 -37.38
N GLN A 7 -31.43 -21.07 -36.79
CA GLN A 7 -30.01 -21.41 -36.80
C GLN A 7 -29.59 -21.65 -35.35
N GLU A 8 -29.72 -22.91 -34.94
CA GLU A 8 -28.87 -23.47 -33.90
C GLU A 8 -27.49 -23.66 -34.53
N ALA A 9 -26.49 -22.97 -33.99
CA ALA A 9 -25.09 -23.26 -34.22
C ALA A 9 -24.54 -23.82 -32.91
N ASP A 10 -24.28 -25.11 -32.98
CA ASP A 10 -23.52 -25.93 -32.06
C ASP A 10 -22.04 -25.47 -32.00
N GLU A 11 -21.34 -26.01 -31.00
CA GLU A 11 -19.87 -26.11 -30.89
C GLU A 11 -19.08 -24.95 -30.24
N HIS A 12 -18.82 -25.19 -28.95
CA HIS A 12 -17.48 -25.26 -28.34
C HIS A 12 -16.28 -25.14 -29.31
N THR A 13 -15.64 -23.98 -29.36
CA THR A 13 -14.25 -23.74 -29.81
C THR A 13 -13.94 -22.27 -29.50
N GLY A 14 -12.84 -21.85 -28.89
CA GLY A 14 -11.64 -22.52 -28.46
C GLY A 14 -10.67 -21.47 -27.90
N ALA A 15 -9.66 -21.94 -27.18
CA ALA A 15 -8.38 -21.32 -26.91
C ALA A 15 -8.18 -19.88 -27.43
N GLY A 16 -8.69 -18.91 -26.69
CA GLY A 16 -8.16 -17.55 -26.71
C GLY A 16 -6.88 -17.54 -25.89
N ALA A 17 -5.77 -18.03 -26.46
CA ALA A 17 -4.43 -17.72 -25.99
C ALA A 17 -4.21 -16.21 -26.18
N GLN A 18 -4.86 -15.39 -25.35
CA GLN A 18 -4.46 -14.01 -25.16
C GLN A 18 -3.04 -14.07 -24.62
N ARG A 19 -2.12 -13.54 -25.43
CA ARG A 19 -0.72 -13.34 -25.10
C ARG A 19 -0.66 -12.82 -23.67
N ALA A 20 0.19 -13.45 -22.87
CA ALA A 20 0.54 -12.99 -21.54
C ALA A 20 1.32 -11.66 -21.67
N ASP A 21 0.65 -10.62 -22.12
CA ASP A 21 1.12 -9.27 -21.96
C ASP A 21 1.16 -9.00 -20.44
N PRO A 22 2.28 -8.50 -19.90
CA PRO A 22 2.37 -8.21 -18.48
C PRO A 22 1.34 -7.13 -18.19
N THR A 23 0.25 -7.52 -17.52
CA THR A 23 -0.76 -6.57 -17.06
C THR A 23 -0.01 -5.48 -16.27
N PRO A 24 -0.13 -4.20 -16.64
CA PRO A 24 0.57 -3.14 -15.93
C PRO A 24 0.15 -3.13 -14.45
N LEU A 25 1.07 -2.68 -13.58
CA LEU A 25 0.72 -2.51 -12.17
C LEU A 25 -0.33 -1.39 -12.03
N PRO A 26 -1.22 -1.50 -11.03
CA PRO A 26 -2.24 -0.50 -10.74
C PRO A 26 -1.63 0.86 -10.38
N GLU A 27 -2.36 1.94 -10.64
CA GLU A 27 -1.87 3.31 -10.44
C GLU A 27 -1.88 3.75 -8.96
N ASN A 28 -2.76 3.16 -8.15
CA ASN A 28 -2.95 3.54 -6.75
C ASN A 28 -3.35 2.33 -5.88
N TYR A 29 -3.30 2.51 -4.56
CA TYR A 29 -3.56 1.46 -3.57
C TYR A 29 -4.97 0.85 -3.72
N GLU A 30 -6.00 1.70 -3.86
CA GLU A 30 -7.39 1.27 -3.99
C GLU A 30 -7.62 0.41 -5.23
N ALA A 31 -7.03 0.80 -6.37
CA ALA A 31 -7.10 0.02 -7.60
C ALA A 31 -6.39 -1.34 -7.45
N ALA A 32 -5.26 -1.37 -6.74
CA ALA A 32 -4.54 -2.62 -6.47
C ALA A 32 -5.34 -3.57 -5.59
N LEU A 33 -6.02 -3.03 -4.57
CA LEU A 33 -6.86 -3.79 -3.66
C LEU A 33 -8.08 -4.36 -4.37
N ALA A 34 -8.80 -3.52 -5.14
CA ALA A 34 -9.98 -3.95 -5.90
C ALA A 34 -9.64 -5.06 -6.92
N GLU A 35 -8.48 -4.95 -7.59
CA GLU A 35 -8.02 -5.99 -8.51
C GLU A 35 -7.67 -7.28 -7.76
N LEU A 36 -7.02 -7.19 -6.60
CA LEU A 36 -6.68 -8.34 -5.77
C LEU A 36 -7.95 -9.07 -5.28
N GLU A 37 -8.96 -8.34 -4.84
CA GLU A 37 -10.25 -8.89 -4.42
C GLU A 37 -10.95 -9.63 -5.57
N SER A 38 -10.99 -9.02 -6.76
CA SER A 38 -11.57 -9.66 -7.95
C SER A 38 -10.80 -10.93 -8.35
N LEU A 39 -9.47 -10.88 -8.25
CA LEU A 39 -8.61 -12.02 -8.56
C LEU A 39 -8.83 -13.17 -7.56
N VAL A 40 -8.91 -12.87 -6.27
CA VAL A 40 -9.20 -13.87 -5.23
C VAL A 40 -10.58 -14.48 -5.44
N ALA A 41 -11.61 -13.68 -5.70
CA ALA A 41 -12.96 -14.17 -5.99
C ALA A 41 -12.98 -15.17 -7.16
N ARG A 42 -12.23 -14.87 -8.23
CA ARG A 42 -12.08 -15.79 -9.38
C ARG A 42 -11.33 -17.08 -9.01
N MET A 43 -10.37 -17.02 -8.10
CA MET A 43 -9.67 -18.21 -7.62
C MET A 43 -10.57 -19.08 -6.74
N GLU A 44 -11.44 -18.48 -5.95
CA GLU A 44 -12.41 -19.17 -5.09
C GLU A 44 -13.56 -19.81 -5.89
N GLU A 45 -13.89 -19.26 -7.06
CA GLU A 45 -14.90 -19.81 -7.97
C GLU A 45 -14.51 -21.20 -8.54
N GLY A 46 -13.23 -21.56 -8.46
CA GLY A 46 -12.75 -22.92 -8.77
C GLY A 46 -12.77 -23.32 -10.25
N ALA A 47 -13.06 -22.38 -11.16
CA ALA A 47 -13.12 -22.62 -12.60
C ALA A 47 -11.78 -22.42 -13.33
N LEU A 48 -10.70 -22.09 -12.61
CA LEU A 48 -9.39 -21.82 -13.21
C LEU A 48 -8.64 -23.11 -13.55
N SER A 49 -8.07 -23.17 -14.74
CA SER A 49 -7.07 -24.18 -15.08
C SER A 49 -5.78 -24.02 -14.24
N LEU A 50 -4.91 -25.02 -14.27
CA LEU A 50 -3.62 -24.99 -13.56
C LEU A 50 -2.74 -23.81 -14.01
N GLU A 51 -2.66 -23.56 -15.31
CA GLU A 51 -1.90 -22.44 -15.89
C GLU A 51 -2.44 -21.09 -15.42
N GLU A 52 -3.77 -20.94 -15.44
CA GLU A 52 -4.46 -19.72 -15.00
C GLU A 52 -4.32 -19.49 -13.49
N SER A 53 -4.33 -20.56 -12.69
CA SER A 53 -4.11 -20.50 -11.25
C SER A 53 -2.70 -20.00 -10.92
N LEU A 54 -1.69 -20.48 -11.65
CA LEU A 54 -0.32 -19.98 -11.54
C LEU A 54 -0.19 -18.51 -11.98
N ALA A 55 -0.88 -18.13 -13.05
CA ALA A 55 -0.90 -16.74 -13.51
C ALA A 55 -1.57 -15.82 -12.49
N ALA A 56 -2.72 -16.23 -11.94
CA ALA A 56 -3.45 -15.51 -10.91
C ALA A 56 -2.59 -15.34 -9.65
N TYR A 57 -1.91 -16.40 -9.20
CA TYR A 57 -0.99 -16.33 -8.07
C TYR A 57 0.14 -15.32 -8.29
N ARG A 58 0.82 -15.34 -9.45
CA ARG A 58 1.88 -14.37 -9.76
C ARG A 58 1.37 -12.94 -9.78
N ARG A 59 0.17 -12.72 -10.34
CA ARG A 59 -0.47 -11.39 -10.35
C ARG A 59 -0.83 -10.94 -8.94
N GLY A 60 -1.43 -11.81 -8.13
CA GLY A 60 -1.75 -11.53 -6.73
C GLY A 60 -0.51 -11.17 -5.91
N ALA A 61 0.59 -11.90 -6.07
CA ALA A 61 1.85 -11.59 -5.41
C ALA A 61 2.40 -10.20 -5.80
N ALA A 62 2.30 -9.83 -7.08
CA ALA A 62 2.69 -8.50 -7.55
C ALA A 62 1.81 -7.38 -6.96
N LEU A 63 0.49 -7.58 -6.91
CA LEU A 63 -0.47 -6.63 -6.33
C LEU A 63 -0.20 -6.44 -4.82
N VAL A 64 -0.01 -7.53 -4.09
CA VAL A 64 0.33 -7.49 -2.66
C VAL A 64 1.64 -6.75 -2.42
N GLY A 65 2.67 -7.01 -3.22
CA GLY A 65 3.95 -6.30 -3.13
C GLY A 65 3.82 -4.79 -3.41
N PHE A 66 2.97 -4.41 -4.36
CA PHE A 66 2.65 -3.01 -4.62
C PHE A 66 1.95 -2.34 -3.44
N CYS A 67 0.94 -2.99 -2.87
CA CYS A 67 0.22 -2.47 -1.69
C CYS A 67 1.18 -2.22 -0.52
N GLN A 68 2.08 -3.16 -0.24
CA GLN A 68 3.09 -3.01 0.81
C GLN A 68 4.01 -1.81 0.56
N GLN A 69 4.54 -1.67 -0.67
CA GLN A 69 5.37 -0.51 -1.03
C GLN A 69 4.65 0.82 -0.87
N GLN A 70 3.36 0.89 -1.22
CA GLN A 70 2.60 2.12 -1.05
C GLN A 70 2.43 2.49 0.42
N LEU A 71 2.16 1.50 1.29
CA LEU A 71 2.07 1.73 2.73
C LEU A 71 3.42 2.15 3.32
N GLU A 72 4.52 1.51 2.91
CA GLU A 72 5.87 1.84 3.37
C GLU A 72 6.27 3.27 2.99
N LYS A 73 5.93 3.72 1.77
CA LYS A 73 6.13 5.11 1.35
C LYS A 73 5.37 6.10 2.24
N VAL A 74 4.10 5.80 2.54
CA VAL A 74 3.27 6.66 3.40
C VAL A 74 3.83 6.69 4.82
N GLU A 75 4.23 5.54 5.37
CA GLU A 75 4.85 5.46 6.70
C GLU A 75 6.13 6.29 6.76
N GLN A 76 6.98 6.20 5.73
CA GLN A 76 8.20 6.99 5.67
C GLN A 76 7.93 8.49 5.57
N GLN A 77 6.90 8.90 4.81
CA GLN A 77 6.47 10.30 4.73
C GLN A 77 6.01 10.81 6.09
N VAL A 78 5.16 10.07 6.79
CA VAL A 78 4.67 10.42 8.14
C VAL A 78 5.84 10.57 9.12
N ARG A 79 6.80 9.63 9.09
CA ARG A 79 7.99 9.68 9.96
C ARG A 79 8.86 10.92 9.71
N VAL A 80 8.99 11.36 8.46
CA VAL A 80 9.71 12.60 8.14
C VAL A 80 8.94 13.82 8.67
N LEU A 81 7.63 13.88 8.46
CA LEU A 81 6.77 14.95 8.98
C LEU A 81 6.83 15.05 10.51
N ASP A 82 6.79 13.93 11.22
CA ASP A 82 6.92 13.89 12.68
C ASP A 82 8.32 14.32 13.13
N GLY A 83 9.37 13.88 12.42
CA GLY A 83 10.76 14.25 12.71
C GLY A 83 11.07 15.73 12.43
N GLU A 84 10.50 16.32 11.38
CA GLU A 84 10.59 17.76 11.09
C GLU A 84 9.80 18.58 12.11
N THR A 85 8.64 18.09 12.56
CA THR A 85 7.85 18.73 13.63
C THR A 85 8.60 18.74 14.97
N LEU A 86 9.45 17.74 15.22
CA LEU A 86 10.16 17.56 16.48
C LEU A 86 11.60 18.10 16.51
N LYS A 87 12.02 18.99 15.59
CA LYS A 87 13.39 19.52 15.58
C LYS A 87 13.80 20.00 17.00
N PRO A 88 14.68 19.26 17.70
CA PRO A 88 15.00 19.58 19.09
C PRO A 88 15.72 20.92 19.11
N LEU A 89 15.22 21.86 19.92
CA LEU A 89 15.92 23.11 20.13
C LEU A 89 17.33 22.79 20.66
N PRO A 90 18.39 23.34 20.04
CA PRO A 90 19.76 23.07 20.48
C PRO A 90 19.89 23.39 21.98
N ALA A 91 20.59 22.51 22.69
CA ALA A 91 20.73 22.56 24.15
C ALA A 91 21.29 23.91 24.67
N GLU A 92 21.95 24.71 23.81
CA GLU A 92 22.33 26.09 24.09
C GLU A 92 21.17 26.98 24.55
N VAL A 93 19.96 26.83 24.00
CA VAL A 93 18.82 27.70 24.34
C VAL A 93 18.25 27.36 25.73
N GLN A 94 18.41 26.12 26.19
CA GLN A 94 17.89 25.68 27.49
C GLN A 94 18.73 26.24 28.65
N ARG A 95 20.04 26.42 28.48
CA ARG A 95 20.92 27.05 29.49
C ARG A 95 20.68 28.56 29.65
N ALA A 96 20.25 29.24 28.60
CA ALA A 96 20.00 30.70 28.65
C ALA A 96 18.80 31.08 29.54
N THR A 97 17.93 30.12 29.88
CA THR A 97 16.74 30.37 30.73
C THR A 97 16.94 30.02 32.21
N GLN A 98 18.03 29.33 32.57
CA GLN A 98 18.33 28.92 33.96
C GLN A 98 19.41 29.78 34.64
N GLY A 99 19.86 30.86 34.00
CA GLY A 99 20.97 31.70 34.48
C GLY A 99 20.60 32.97 35.24
N ALA A 100 19.33 33.22 35.57
CA ALA A 100 18.92 34.46 36.25
C ALA A 100 17.88 34.20 37.36
N GLY A 101 18.35 33.87 38.56
CA GLY A 101 17.47 33.83 39.75
C GLY A 101 18.14 33.35 41.03
N ALA A 102 18.36 34.30 41.94
CA ALA A 102 18.59 34.16 43.39
C ALA A 102 20.00 33.79 43.89
N THR A 103 20.82 34.84 44.05
CA THR A 103 21.73 34.97 45.19
C THR A 103 20.91 34.92 46.48
N ASN A 104 20.98 33.83 47.24
CA ASN A 104 20.63 33.87 48.67
C ASN A 104 21.93 33.87 49.48
N ASP A 105 22.46 35.08 49.58
CA ASP A 105 23.25 35.55 50.71
C ASP A 105 22.36 35.46 51.96
N ASN A 106 22.65 34.50 52.83
CA ASN A 106 22.20 34.51 54.23
C ASN A 106 23.44 34.15 55.04
N GLY A 107 24.11 35.21 55.50
CA GLY A 107 25.24 35.13 56.42
C GLY A 107 24.85 34.57 57.79
N ASP A 108 25.91 34.41 58.59
CA ASP A 108 25.93 34.45 60.05
C ASP A 108 24.67 34.00 60.81
N ASP A 109 24.74 32.84 61.47
CA ASP A 109 24.24 32.72 62.84
C ASP A 109 24.94 31.55 63.56
N ASP A 110 25.62 31.90 64.66
CA ASP A 110 26.29 31.10 65.69
C ASP A 110 25.84 29.64 65.90
N LEU A 111 26.82 28.73 66.02
CA LEU A 111 27.12 27.88 67.22
C LEU A 111 28.14 26.76 66.91
#